data_AF-A0A2M8JXY4-F1
#
_entry.id   AF-A0A2M8JXY4-F1
#
_cell.length_a   1.000
_cell.length_b   1.000
_cell.length_c   1.000
_cell.angle_alpha   90.00
_cell.angle_beta   90.00
_cell.angle_gamma   90.00
#
_symmetry.space_group_name_H-M   'P 1'
#
loop_
_entity.id
_entity.type
_entity.pdbx_description
1 polymer ?
#
loop_
_entity_poly.entity_id
_entity_poly.type
_entity_poly.pdbx_seq_one_letter_code
_entity_poly.pdbx_strand_id
1 'polypeptide(L)'
;MKKLVQYVNELKTYLLSASTLNEKVSSSSVGWHIDHSLLVLSQIIAAMETSDPVNYQYHFNLKRFIAFSMNRFPRGAAKAPKQVKPTEAFNETTTIAAFENIMRRLTVLENLAPNQFFLHPFFGKLNKKAAIKMLTIHTAHHILIIKDIIQKQA
;
A
#
# COMPACT_ATOMS: atom_id res chain seq x y z
N MET A 1 1.42 13.06 4.55
CA MET A 1 1.71 12.87 3.12
C MET A 1 3.17 12.59 2.84
N LYS A 2 4.10 13.50 3.19
CA LYS A 2 5.56 13.38 2.95
C LYS A 2 6.16 11.98 3.12
N LYS A 3 5.87 11.28 4.22
CA LYS A 3 6.41 9.94 4.50
C LYS A 3 5.93 8.86 3.51
N LEU A 4 4.67 8.93 3.08
CA LEU A 4 4.13 8.02 2.07
C LEU A 4 4.82 8.24 0.72
N VAL A 5 5.00 9.50 0.31
CA VAL A 5 5.73 9.87 -0.92
C VAL A 5 7.17 9.34 -0.87
N GLN A 6 7.85 9.51 0.26
CA GLN A 6 9.21 8.97 0.45
C GLN A 6 9.25 7.45 0.27
N TYR A 7 8.29 6.72 0.82
CA TYR A 7 8.22 5.26 0.66
C TYR A 7 7.88 4.82 -0.76
N VAL A 8 7.03 5.56 -1.49
CA VAL A 8 6.80 5.26 -2.92
C VAL A 8 8.09 5.47 -3.73
N ASN A 9 8.85 6.53 -3.45
CA ASN A 9 10.15 6.74 -4.08
C ASN A 9 11.16 5.64 -3.69
N GLU A 10 11.18 5.20 -2.44
CA GLU A 10 12.02 4.10 -1.97
C GLU A 10 11.69 2.79 -2.70
N LEU A 11 10.41 2.46 -2.87
CA LEU A 11 9.98 1.28 -3.64
C LEU A 11 10.59 1.26 -5.06
N LYS A 12 10.62 2.41 -5.73
CA LYS A 12 11.18 2.52 -7.09
C LYS A 12 12.66 2.15 -7.14
N THR A 13 13.42 2.36 -6.06
CA THR A 13 14.85 2.01 -6.00
C THR A 13 15.11 0.50 -6.04
N TYR A 14 14.09 -0.34 -5.79
CA TYR A 14 14.20 -1.79 -5.80
C TYR A 14 13.84 -2.44 -7.16
N LEU A 15 13.57 -1.65 -8.21
CA LEU A 15 13.25 -2.18 -9.54
C LEU A 15 14.34 -3.11 -10.09
N LEU A 16 15.61 -2.80 -9.86
CA LEU A 16 16.74 -3.64 -10.30
C LEU A 16 16.75 -5.03 -9.62
N SER A 17 16.07 -5.17 -8.49
CA SER A 17 15.92 -6.44 -7.76
C SER A 17 14.56 -7.08 -7.99
N ALA A 18 13.77 -6.65 -8.99
CA ALA A 18 12.38 -7.09 -9.13
C ALA A 18 12.21 -8.62 -9.31
N SER A 19 13.15 -9.29 -9.99
CA SER A 19 13.15 -10.75 -10.18
C SER A 19 13.59 -11.53 -8.94
N THR A 20 14.16 -10.86 -7.93
CA THR A 20 14.66 -11.48 -6.70
C THR A 20 13.51 -12.11 -5.91
N LEU A 21 13.70 -13.37 -5.52
CA LEU A 21 12.78 -14.15 -4.68
C LEU A 21 13.57 -14.83 -3.56
N ASN A 22 12.97 -14.88 -2.37
CA ASN A 22 13.46 -15.67 -1.25
C ASN A 22 12.26 -16.32 -0.53
N GLU A 23 12.02 -17.60 -0.83
CA GLU A 23 10.85 -18.33 -0.32
C GLU A 23 10.84 -18.50 1.20
N LYS A 24 12.00 -18.38 1.87
CA LYS A 24 12.07 -18.36 3.34
C LYS A 24 11.49 -17.07 3.95
N VAL A 25 11.35 -16.01 3.15
CA VAL A 25 10.82 -14.70 3.56
C VAL A 25 9.42 -14.48 3.02
N SER A 26 9.21 -14.75 1.73
CA SER A 26 7.95 -14.52 1.02
C SER A 26 7.83 -15.47 -0.16
N SER A 27 6.61 -15.96 -0.42
CA SER A 27 6.30 -16.71 -1.64
C SER A 27 6.20 -15.82 -2.89
N SER A 28 6.53 -14.54 -2.79
CA SER A 28 6.38 -13.53 -3.84
C SER A 28 7.69 -12.77 -4.02
N SER A 29 8.00 -12.44 -5.28
CA SER A 29 9.21 -11.70 -5.63
C SER A 29 9.15 -10.23 -5.16
N VAL A 30 10.28 -9.54 -5.21
CA VAL A 30 10.36 -8.10 -4.99
C VAL A 30 9.42 -7.34 -5.94
N GLY A 31 9.42 -7.69 -7.24
CA GLY A 31 8.56 -7.08 -8.25
C GLY A 31 7.07 -7.22 -7.89
N TRP A 32 6.66 -8.40 -7.44
CA TRP A 32 5.29 -8.61 -6.96
C TRP A 32 4.92 -7.70 -5.79
N HIS A 33 5.83 -7.49 -4.84
CA HIS A 33 5.58 -6.60 -3.70
C HIS A 33 5.51 -5.12 -4.11
N ILE A 34 6.29 -4.72 -5.12
CA ILE A 34 6.20 -3.38 -5.72
C ILE A 34 4.83 -3.20 -6.37
N ASP A 35 4.44 -4.10 -7.28
CA ASP A 35 3.17 -4.02 -8.01
C ASP A 35 1.97 -4.07 -7.07
N HIS A 36 2.01 -4.95 -6.06
CA HIS A 36 0.97 -5.01 -5.02
C HIS A 36 0.84 -3.67 -4.29
N SER A 37 1.95 -3.04 -3.93
CA SER A 37 1.94 -1.75 -3.24
C SER A 37 1.34 -0.64 -4.10
N LEU A 38 1.72 -0.57 -5.37
CA LEU A 38 1.16 0.39 -6.32
C LEU A 38 -0.33 0.14 -6.57
N LEU A 39 -0.75 -1.12 -6.67
CA LEU A 39 -2.15 -1.49 -6.89
C LEU A 39 -3.04 -1.12 -5.69
N VAL A 40 -2.57 -1.36 -4.46
CA VAL A 40 -3.28 -0.95 -3.23
C VAL A 40 -3.42 0.56 -3.15
N LEU A 41 -2.33 1.31 -3.38
CA LEU A 41 -2.36 2.78 -3.49
C LEU A 41 -3.37 3.22 -4.55
N SER A 42 -3.34 2.55 -5.70
CA SER A 42 -4.21 2.88 -6.83
C SER A 42 -5.69 2.78 -6.44
N GLN A 43 -6.11 1.60 -6.02
CA GLN A 43 -7.51 1.31 -5.74
C GLN A 43 -8.05 2.08 -4.54
N ILE A 44 -7.24 2.28 -3.49
CA ILE A 44 -7.71 3.01 -2.32
C ILE A 44 -7.99 4.47 -2.65
N ILE A 45 -7.07 5.15 -3.33
CA ILE A 45 -7.31 6.55 -3.71
C ILE A 45 -8.55 6.63 -4.62
N ALA A 46 -8.78 5.64 -5.49
CA ALA A 46 -9.90 5.65 -6.44
C ALA A 46 -11.24 5.49 -5.69
N ALA A 47 -11.27 4.59 -4.71
CA ALA A 47 -12.43 4.42 -3.84
C ALA A 47 -12.70 5.66 -2.97
N MET A 48 -11.65 6.40 -2.59
CA MET A 48 -11.82 7.65 -1.85
C MET A 48 -12.37 8.78 -2.73
N GLU A 49 -11.87 8.91 -3.96
CA GLU A 49 -12.33 9.92 -4.93
C GLU A 49 -13.84 9.82 -5.18
N THR A 50 -14.38 8.59 -5.22
CA THR A 50 -15.81 8.35 -5.47
C THR A 50 -16.68 8.38 -4.22
N SER A 51 -16.07 8.51 -3.03
CA SER A 51 -16.82 8.59 -1.78
C SER A 51 -17.38 9.99 -1.53
N ASP A 52 -18.61 10.05 -1.02
CA ASP A 52 -19.22 11.28 -0.54
C ASP A 52 -18.81 11.55 0.93
N PRO A 53 -18.13 12.67 1.23
CA PRO A 53 -17.73 13.03 2.59
C PRO A 53 -18.87 13.08 3.61
N VAL A 54 -20.10 13.40 3.18
CA VAL A 54 -21.29 13.49 4.05
C VAL A 54 -21.64 12.11 4.62
N ASN A 55 -21.33 11.05 3.88
CA ASN A 55 -21.58 9.68 4.30
C ASN A 55 -20.51 9.12 5.24
N TYR A 56 -19.49 9.90 5.61
CA TYR A 56 -18.51 9.46 6.59
C TYR A 56 -19.08 9.51 8.00
N GLN A 57 -18.97 8.39 8.71
CA GLN A 57 -19.28 8.31 10.14
C GLN A 57 -18.16 7.58 10.85
N TYR A 58 -17.57 8.25 11.84
CA TYR A 58 -16.55 7.64 12.67
C TYR A 58 -17.15 6.49 13.49
N HIS A 59 -16.50 5.34 13.42
CA HIS A 59 -16.77 4.19 14.27
C HIS A 59 -15.45 3.72 14.87
N PHE A 60 -15.42 3.50 16.19
CA PHE A 60 -14.25 2.91 16.83
C PHE A 60 -14.02 1.49 16.29
N ASN A 61 -12.76 1.13 16.05
CA ASN A 61 -12.38 -0.19 15.57
C ASN A 61 -11.09 -0.62 16.29
N LEU A 62 -11.20 -1.65 17.14
CA LEU A 62 -10.09 -2.10 17.98
C LEU A 62 -8.90 -2.62 17.16
N LYS A 63 -9.16 -3.35 16.06
CA LYS A 63 -8.10 -3.86 15.17
C LYS A 63 -7.31 -2.71 14.54
N ARG A 64 -8.02 -1.68 14.06
CA ARG A 64 -7.43 -0.45 13.53
C ARG A 64 -6.61 0.27 14.58
N PHE A 65 -7.15 0.42 15.80
CA PHE A 65 -6.45 1.08 16.90
C PHE A 65 -5.12 0.40 17.20
N ILE A 66 -5.14 -0.92 17.40
CA ILE A 66 -3.92 -1.70 17.67
C ILE A 66 -2.91 -1.58 16.52
N ALA A 67 -3.34 -1.80 15.27
CA ALA A 67 -2.46 -1.75 14.12
C ALA A 67 -1.83 -0.35 13.89
N PHE A 68 -2.61 0.72 14.07
CA PHE A 68 -2.14 2.08 13.88
C PHE A 68 -1.24 2.57 15.02
N SER A 69 -1.48 2.12 16.26
CA SER A 69 -0.60 2.38 17.39
C SER A 69 0.76 1.70 17.23
N MET A 70 0.78 0.46 16.75
CA MET A 70 2.03 -0.28 16.50
C MET A 70 2.77 0.17 15.24
N ASN A 71 2.13 0.92 14.35
CA ASN A 71 2.69 1.32 13.04
C ASN A 71 3.20 0.13 12.19
N ARG A 72 2.60 -1.05 12.39
CA ARG A 72 3.08 -2.29 11.78
C ARG A 72 1.93 -3.24 11.52
N PHE A 73 1.97 -3.92 10.37
CA PHE A 73 1.15 -5.09 10.13
C PHE A 73 1.95 -6.38 10.40
N PRO A 74 1.39 -7.32 11.18
CA PRO A 74 2.03 -8.61 11.44
C PRO A 74 2.13 -9.42 10.14
N ARG A 75 3.29 -10.04 9.92
CA ARG A 75 3.50 -10.93 8.76
C ARG A 75 2.77 -12.25 8.98
N GLY A 76 2.29 -12.86 7.90
CA GLY A 76 1.58 -14.15 7.93
C GLY A 76 0.15 -14.09 8.49
N ALA A 77 -0.29 -12.95 9.02
CA ALA A 77 -1.61 -12.83 9.66
C ALA A 77 -2.78 -12.67 8.67
N ALA A 78 -2.51 -12.20 7.45
CA ALA A 78 -3.54 -11.95 6.44
C ALA A 78 -3.01 -12.24 5.04
N LYS A 79 -3.91 -12.71 4.16
CA LYS A 79 -3.67 -12.86 2.72
C LYS A 79 -4.12 -11.60 1.99
N ALA A 80 -3.38 -11.21 0.95
CA ALA A 80 -3.77 -10.12 0.08
C ALA A 80 -5.15 -10.41 -0.57
N PRO A 81 -6.12 -9.46 -0.55
CA PRO A 81 -7.38 -9.63 -1.24
C PRO A 81 -7.19 -9.85 -2.75
N LYS A 82 -8.09 -10.61 -3.38
CA LYS A 82 -8.03 -10.93 -4.82
C LYS A 82 -7.92 -9.68 -5.69
N GLN A 83 -8.62 -8.61 -5.31
CA GLN A 83 -8.70 -7.35 -6.04
C GLN A 83 -7.34 -6.64 -6.15
N VAL A 84 -6.48 -6.78 -5.13
CA VAL A 84 -5.17 -6.12 -5.07
C VAL A 84 -4.03 -7.13 -5.21
N LYS A 85 -4.30 -8.31 -5.76
CA LYS A 85 -3.26 -9.29 -6.08
C LYS A 85 -2.80 -9.06 -7.53
N PRO A 86 -1.51 -8.72 -7.77
CA PRO A 86 -0.97 -8.73 -9.12
C PRO A 86 -1.20 -10.10 -9.77
N THR A 87 -1.87 -10.11 -10.93
CA THR A 87 -2.19 -11.32 -11.70
C THR A 87 -1.29 -11.50 -12.91
N GLU A 88 -0.70 -10.41 -13.41
CA GLU A 88 0.25 -10.44 -14.51
C GLU A 88 1.67 -10.66 -13.99
N ALA A 89 2.54 -11.20 -14.85
CA ALA A 89 3.96 -11.23 -14.57
C ALA A 89 4.51 -9.80 -14.47
N PHE A 90 5.49 -9.60 -13.60
CA PHE A 90 6.15 -8.31 -13.46
C PHE A 90 6.68 -7.81 -14.81
N ASN A 91 6.38 -6.55 -15.13
CA ASN A 91 6.87 -5.88 -16.33
C ASN A 91 7.33 -4.47 -15.99
N GLU A 92 8.64 -4.22 -16.12
CA GLU A 92 9.27 -2.98 -15.70
C GLU A 92 8.64 -1.73 -16.34
N THR A 93 8.34 -1.78 -17.65
CA THR A 93 7.72 -0.66 -18.36
C THR A 93 6.36 -0.29 -17.76
N THR A 94 5.50 -1.29 -17.54
CA THR A 94 4.19 -1.06 -16.93
C THR A 94 4.29 -0.61 -15.48
N THR A 95 5.25 -1.15 -14.71
CA THR A 95 5.48 -0.75 -13.32
C THR A 95 6.00 0.70 -13.24
N ILE A 96 6.88 1.13 -14.15
CA ILE A 96 7.34 2.53 -14.23
C ILE A 96 6.16 3.47 -14.50
N ALA A 97 5.30 3.14 -15.48
CA ALA A 97 4.09 3.90 -15.75
C ALA A 97 3.14 3.94 -14.53
N ALA A 98 3.04 2.84 -13.80
CA ALA A 98 2.28 2.77 -12.56
C ALA A 98 2.86 3.69 -11.47
N PHE A 99 4.18 3.78 -11.31
CA PHE A 99 4.81 4.74 -10.40
C PHE A 99 4.46 6.18 -10.73
N GLU A 100 4.58 6.59 -12.00
CA GLU A 100 4.22 7.94 -12.45
C GLU A 100 2.75 8.26 -12.18
N ASN A 101 1.87 7.30 -12.45
CA ASN A 101 0.45 7.43 -12.12
C ASN A 101 0.24 7.59 -10.61
N ILE A 102 0.87 6.77 -9.78
CA ILE A 102 0.75 6.87 -8.32
C ILE A 102 1.23 8.23 -7.81
N MET A 103 2.31 8.79 -8.36
CA MET A 103 2.77 10.12 -7.97
C MET A 103 1.72 11.21 -8.26
N ARG A 104 1.05 11.16 -9.42
CA ARG A 104 -0.08 12.07 -9.71
C ARG A 104 -1.25 11.87 -8.74
N ARG A 105 -1.56 10.61 -8.42
CA ARG A 105 -2.69 10.26 -7.55
C ARG A 105 -2.43 10.58 -6.08
N LEU A 106 -1.18 10.61 -5.64
CA LEU A 106 -0.83 11.11 -4.31
C LEU A 106 -1.15 12.60 -4.16
N THR A 107 -0.99 13.42 -5.22
CA THR A 107 -1.44 14.82 -5.24
C THR A 107 -2.96 14.91 -5.13
N VAL A 108 -3.70 14.03 -5.81
CA VAL A 108 -5.16 13.95 -5.66
C VAL A 108 -5.54 13.60 -4.23
N LEU A 109 -4.93 12.56 -3.65
CA LEU A 109 -5.16 12.12 -2.28
C LEU A 109 -4.93 13.25 -1.25
N GLU A 110 -3.91 14.09 -1.46
CA GLU A 110 -3.62 15.23 -0.60
C GLU A 110 -4.76 16.26 -0.59
N ASN A 111 -5.36 16.48 -1.76
CA ASN A 111 -6.40 17.48 -2.00
C ASN A 111 -7.84 17.00 -1.74
N LEU A 112 -8.06 15.70 -1.50
CA LEU A 112 -9.38 15.16 -1.12
C LEU A 112 -9.93 15.86 0.13
N ALA A 113 -11.27 15.92 0.26
CA ALA A 113 -11.89 16.46 1.46
C ALA A 113 -11.54 15.60 2.69
N PRO A 114 -11.46 16.17 3.91
CA PRO A 114 -11.02 15.44 5.11
C PRO A 114 -11.78 14.14 5.37
N ASN A 115 -13.08 14.13 5.06
CA ASN A 115 -14.00 13.01 5.28
C ASN A 115 -14.26 12.15 4.05
N GLN A 116 -13.63 12.40 2.88
CA GLN A 116 -13.59 11.36 1.85
C GLN A 116 -12.92 10.12 2.44
N PHE A 117 -13.50 8.97 2.15
CA PHE A 117 -13.19 7.74 2.86
C PHE A 117 -13.16 6.55 1.92
N PHE A 118 -12.44 5.51 2.34
CA PHE A 118 -12.58 4.19 1.74
C PHE A 118 -13.09 3.20 2.78
N LEU A 119 -13.84 2.19 2.33
CA LEU A 119 -14.31 1.12 3.19
C LEU A 119 -13.29 -0.01 3.25
N HIS A 120 -12.54 -0.11 4.35
CA HIS A 120 -11.60 -1.22 4.55
C HIS A 120 -12.35 -2.44 5.10
N PRO A 121 -12.13 -3.66 4.55
CA PRO A 121 -12.81 -4.87 5.01
C PRO A 121 -12.66 -5.16 6.52
N PHE A 122 -11.51 -4.79 7.10
CA PHE A 122 -11.22 -5.05 8.52
C PHE A 122 -11.28 -3.81 9.41
N PHE A 123 -11.14 -2.61 8.84
CA PHE A 123 -10.96 -1.36 9.61
C PHE A 123 -12.13 -0.39 9.47
N GLY A 124 -13.16 -0.76 8.70
CA GLY A 124 -14.32 0.09 8.42
C GLY A 124 -13.95 1.29 7.55
N LYS A 125 -14.76 2.35 7.63
CA LYS A 125 -14.52 3.60 6.89
C LYS A 125 -13.26 4.29 7.41
N LEU A 126 -12.28 4.48 6.53
CA LEU A 126 -11.07 5.26 6.81
C LEU A 126 -11.14 6.56 6.03
N ASN A 127 -11.26 7.69 6.74
CA ASN A 127 -11.19 9.02 6.13
C ASN A 127 -9.77 9.33 5.62
N LYS A 128 -9.56 10.48 4.98
CA LYS A 128 -8.27 10.90 4.41
C LYS A 128 -7.08 10.66 5.35
N LYS A 129 -7.17 11.13 6.59
CA LYS A 129 -6.09 10.98 7.59
C LYS A 129 -5.80 9.51 7.89
N ALA A 130 -6.85 8.72 8.15
CA ALA A 130 -6.71 7.31 8.47
C ALA A 130 -6.23 6.49 7.26
N ALA A 131 -6.64 6.86 6.05
CA ALA A 131 -6.24 6.20 4.82
C ALA A 131 -4.76 6.43 4.50
N ILE A 132 -4.30 7.68 4.58
CA ILE A 132 -2.87 8.01 4.44
C ILE A 132 -2.04 7.24 5.47
N LYS A 133 -2.52 7.14 6.72
CA LYS A 133 -1.85 6.36 7.76
C LYS A 133 -1.77 4.87 7.41
N MET A 134 -2.87 4.28 6.96
CA MET A 134 -2.94 2.88 6.54
C MET A 134 -1.96 2.60 5.40
N LEU A 135 -2.02 3.40 4.33
CA LEU A 135 -1.13 3.32 3.17
C LEU A 135 0.33 3.45 3.59
N THR A 136 0.66 4.38 4.49
CA THR A 136 2.03 4.54 5.00
C THR A 136 2.53 3.29 5.72
N ILE A 137 1.71 2.67 6.58
CA ILE A 137 2.07 1.44 7.29
C ILE A 137 2.20 0.26 6.30
N HIS A 138 1.27 0.16 5.35
CA HIS A 138 1.28 -0.86 4.30
C HIS A 138 2.54 -0.81 3.44
N THR A 139 2.86 0.36 2.88
CA THR A 139 4.04 0.54 2.03
C THR A 139 5.33 0.26 2.82
N ALA A 140 5.43 0.75 4.06
CA ALA A 140 6.58 0.45 4.93
C ALA A 140 6.71 -1.06 5.20
N HIS A 141 5.60 -1.75 5.44
CA HIS A 141 5.59 -3.19 5.64
C HIS A 141 6.17 -3.95 4.43
N HIS A 142 5.79 -3.56 3.20
CA HIS A 142 6.33 -4.16 1.98
C HIS A 142 7.81 -3.83 1.74
N ILE A 143 8.24 -2.60 2.03
CA ILE A 143 9.67 -2.24 1.99
C ILE A 143 10.49 -3.13 2.92
N LEU A 144 10.01 -3.41 4.14
CA LEU A 144 10.70 -4.31 5.06
C LEU A 144 10.77 -5.74 4.53
N ILE A 145 9.72 -6.22 3.84
CA ILE A 145 9.75 -7.56 3.22
C ILE A 145 10.77 -7.59 2.08
N ILE A 146 10.78 -6.57 1.20
CA ILE A 146 11.73 -6.45 0.09
C ILE A 146 13.17 -6.45 0.61
N LYS A 147 13.46 -5.64 1.64
CA LYS A 147 14.79 -5.61 2.26
C LYS A 147 15.22 -6.97 2.78
N ASP A 148 14.31 -7.71 3.44
CA ASP A 148 14.61 -9.05 3.94
C ASP A 148 14.81 -10.07 2.81
N ILE A 149 14.06 -9.97 1.71
CA ILE A 149 14.26 -10.81 0.51
C ILE A 149 15.67 -10.59 -0.05
N ILE A 150 16.09 -9.33 -0.19
CA ILE A 150 17.39 -8.94 -0.76
C ILE A 150 18.54 -9.29 0.19
N GLN A 151 18.43 -9.01 1.50
CA GLN A 151 19.51 -9.23 2.46
C GLN A 151 19.81 -10.71 2.72
N LYS A 152 18.80 -11.59 2.73
CA LYS A 152 18.97 -13.02 3.04
C LYS A 152 19.37 -13.88 1.83
N GLN A 153 19.88 -13.26 0.77
CA GLN A 153 20.51 -13.96 -0.35
C GLN A 153 22.04 -14.08 -0.23
N ALA A 154 22.64 -13.39 0.75
CA ALA A 154 24.05 -13.54 1.11
C ALA A 154 24.28 -14.71 2.06
#